data_AF-A0A8T9FRH9-F1
#
_entry.id   AF-A0A8T9FRH9-F1
#
_cell.length_a   1.000
_cell.length_b   1.000
_cell.length_c   1.000
_cell.angle_alpha   90.00
_cell.angle_beta   90.00
_cell.angle_gamma   90.00
#
_symmetry.space_group_name_H-M   'P 1'
#
loop_
_entity.id
_entity.type
_entity.pdbx_description
1 polymer ?
#
loop_
_entity_poly.entity_id
_entity_poly.type
_entity_poly.pdbx_seq_one_letter_code
_entity_poly.pdbx_strand_id
1 'polypeptide(L)'
;MHELDAFAEDLASISLRESDYAAAEFGLNARVRDYFHEETLAEVLKARRILLGSDHSRPRNFIKACLLHILHGNRPYALSRVSHPITPFSPTGPFEYRSLMERLRTRCERLMSLQWPEEFVPGTSWHSDFREIPNLLSEPVNAIICSPPFPGMRFDRPNWLRMWFCGWMENDFHETSRGFLERQQGRTFEVYSEFFQVCRDVSTIGSPVILHVGGSKAYDMTEKLTAIGSRYLHHCSTIIENVENVEKHGIKDKGTTSEHILLVFERR
;
A
#
# COMPACT_ATOMS: atom_id res chain seq x y z
N MET A 1 24.14 2.41 -0.74
CA MET A 1 24.76 1.37 -1.59
C MET A 1 25.25 0.20 -0.76
N HIS A 2 26.05 0.43 0.29
CA HIS A 2 26.51 -0.63 1.22
C HIS A 2 25.42 -1.63 1.65
N GLU A 3 24.25 -1.18 2.12
CA GLU A 3 23.16 -2.11 2.51
C GLU A 3 22.65 -2.95 1.34
N LEU A 4 22.60 -2.38 0.13
CA LEU A 4 22.15 -3.12 -1.05
C LEU A 4 23.18 -4.18 -1.47
N ASP A 5 24.47 -3.88 -1.29
CA ASP A 5 25.56 -4.82 -1.54
C ASP A 5 25.54 -5.96 -0.51
N ALA A 6 25.37 -5.64 0.78
CA ALA A 6 25.17 -6.63 1.84
C ALA A 6 23.93 -7.51 1.59
N PHE A 7 22.82 -6.91 1.15
CA PHE A 7 21.62 -7.67 0.75
C PHE A 7 21.89 -8.60 -0.44
N ALA A 8 22.74 -8.21 -1.40
CA ALA A 8 23.14 -9.06 -2.51
C ALA A 8 23.96 -10.28 -2.04
N GLU A 9 24.85 -10.08 -1.06
CA GLU A 9 25.63 -11.15 -0.41
C GLU A 9 24.72 -12.12 0.38
N ASP A 10 23.76 -11.57 1.14
CA ASP A 10 22.73 -12.37 1.83
C ASP A 10 21.97 -13.23 0.81
N LEU A 11 21.57 -12.66 -0.33
CA LEU A 11 20.85 -13.36 -1.39
C LEU A 11 21.70 -14.47 -2.04
N ALA A 12 23.00 -14.24 -2.22
CA ALA A 12 23.90 -15.24 -2.78
C ALA A 12 24.12 -16.42 -1.83
N SER A 13 24.21 -16.15 -0.53
CA SER A 13 24.56 -17.13 0.51
C SER A 13 23.36 -17.92 1.06
N ILE A 14 22.16 -17.33 1.09
CA ILE A 14 20.99 -18.00 1.67
C ILE A 14 20.52 -19.18 0.82
N SER A 15 20.27 -20.31 1.47
CA SER A 15 19.68 -21.50 0.86
C SER A 15 18.17 -21.53 1.03
N LEU A 16 17.46 -21.90 -0.04
CA LEU A 16 16.01 -22.13 0.00
C LEU A 16 15.69 -23.46 0.69
N ARG A 17 14.55 -23.50 1.37
CA ARG A 17 13.94 -24.69 1.97
C ARG A 17 12.74 -25.13 1.14
N GLU A 18 12.29 -26.37 1.32
CA GLU A 18 11.05 -26.86 0.70
C GLU A 18 9.84 -25.97 1.05
N SER A 19 9.78 -25.44 2.28
CA SER A 19 8.73 -24.52 2.71
C SER A 19 8.69 -23.22 1.88
N ASP A 20 9.83 -22.76 1.38
CA ASP A 20 9.91 -21.55 0.55
C ASP A 20 9.23 -21.80 -0.81
N TYR A 21 9.48 -22.97 -1.43
CA TYR A 21 8.81 -23.37 -2.66
C TYR A 21 7.33 -23.70 -2.46
N ALA A 22 6.98 -24.36 -1.35
CA ALA A 22 5.59 -24.63 -0.99
C ALA A 22 4.78 -23.33 -0.84
N ALA A 23 5.39 -22.28 -0.28
CA ALA A 23 4.74 -20.97 -0.19
C ALA A 23 4.45 -20.35 -1.57
N ALA A 24 5.19 -20.72 -2.63
CA ALA A 24 4.96 -20.25 -3.99
C ALA A 24 3.79 -20.95 -4.72
N GLU A 25 3.24 -22.02 -4.13
CA GLU A 25 2.04 -22.69 -4.66
C GLU A 25 0.75 -21.95 -4.31
N PHE A 26 0.81 -21.03 -3.34
CA PHE A 26 -0.31 -20.14 -3.03
C PHE A 26 -0.55 -19.13 -4.18
N GLY A 27 -1.81 -18.71 -4.34
CA GLY A 27 -2.19 -17.71 -5.32
C GLY A 27 -3.67 -17.33 -5.23
N LEU A 28 -4.01 -16.08 -5.59
CA LEU A 28 -5.41 -15.66 -5.73
C LEU A 28 -5.90 -15.68 -7.19
N ASN A 29 -5.10 -15.16 -8.12
CA ASN A 29 -5.43 -15.16 -9.57
C ASN A 29 -4.65 -16.23 -10.36
N ALA A 30 -3.41 -16.49 -9.93
CA ALA A 30 -2.54 -17.58 -10.37
C ALA A 30 -1.57 -17.85 -9.22
N ARG A 31 -0.85 -18.97 -9.25
CA ARG A 31 0.15 -19.27 -8.23
C ARG A 31 1.33 -18.32 -8.37
N VAL A 32 2.01 -18.01 -7.27
CA VAL A 32 3.21 -17.15 -7.31
C VAL A 32 4.24 -17.67 -8.32
N ARG A 33 4.49 -18.98 -8.33
CA ARG A 33 5.41 -19.62 -9.31
C ARG A 33 5.05 -19.34 -10.77
N ASP A 34 3.78 -19.07 -11.07
CA ASP A 34 3.34 -18.83 -12.45
C ASP A 34 3.77 -17.45 -12.96
N TYR A 35 4.22 -16.54 -12.08
CA TYR A 35 4.64 -15.18 -12.44
C TYR A 35 6.12 -15.08 -12.83
N PHE A 36 6.94 -16.08 -12.47
CA PHE A 36 8.39 -15.94 -12.48
C PHE A 36 9.08 -17.10 -13.19
N HIS A 37 10.08 -16.79 -14.01
CA HIS A 37 11.07 -17.76 -14.49
C HIS A 37 11.74 -18.42 -13.30
N GLU A 38 12.12 -19.70 -13.41
CA GLU A 38 12.62 -20.51 -12.29
C GLU A 38 13.76 -19.85 -11.51
N GLU A 39 14.75 -19.30 -12.21
CA GLU A 39 15.86 -18.57 -11.58
C GLU A 39 15.39 -17.28 -10.86
N THR A 40 14.51 -16.49 -11.51
CA THR A 40 13.93 -15.29 -10.90
C THR A 40 13.06 -15.64 -9.70
N LEU A 41 12.32 -16.75 -9.76
CA LEU A 41 11.51 -17.27 -8.65
C LEU A 41 12.42 -17.60 -7.48
N ALA A 42 13.53 -18.29 -7.71
CA ALA A 42 14.49 -18.60 -6.66
C ALA A 42 15.03 -17.32 -6.00
N GLU A 43 15.41 -16.30 -6.78
CA GLU A 43 15.82 -15.00 -6.24
C GLU A 43 14.70 -14.33 -5.41
N VAL A 44 13.47 -14.32 -5.90
CA VAL A 44 12.30 -13.75 -5.18
C VAL A 44 12.06 -14.47 -3.86
N LEU A 45 12.16 -15.81 -3.84
CA LEU A 45 11.97 -16.60 -2.62
C LEU A 45 13.08 -16.35 -1.59
N LYS A 46 14.33 -16.23 -2.05
CA LYS A 46 15.46 -15.90 -1.17
C LYS A 46 15.28 -14.51 -0.57
N ALA A 47 14.92 -13.52 -1.41
CA ALA A 47 14.65 -12.16 -0.97
C ALA A 47 13.48 -12.10 0.02
N ARG A 48 12.40 -12.83 -0.24
CA ARG A 48 11.26 -12.96 0.68
C ARG A 48 11.72 -13.49 2.03
N ARG A 49 12.50 -14.56 2.05
CA ARG A 49 12.98 -15.16 3.29
C ARG A 49 13.87 -14.22 4.11
N ILE A 50 14.76 -13.47 3.47
CA ILE A 50 15.61 -12.47 4.13
C ILE A 50 14.74 -11.34 4.73
N LEU A 51 13.81 -10.79 3.94
CA LEU A 51 13.01 -9.61 4.28
C LEU A 51 11.76 -9.91 5.14
N LEU A 52 11.51 -11.18 5.44
CA LEU A 52 10.60 -11.64 6.50
C LEU A 52 11.30 -11.78 7.86
N GLY A 53 12.62 -11.59 7.92
CA GLY A 53 13.34 -11.48 9.18
C GLY A 53 12.92 -10.26 10.01
N SER A 54 13.51 -10.14 11.20
CA SER A 54 13.19 -9.10 12.19
C SER A 54 13.88 -7.75 11.95
N ASP A 55 14.71 -7.63 10.91
CA ASP A 55 15.39 -6.37 10.59
C ASP A 55 14.44 -5.41 9.87
N HIS A 56 14.07 -4.35 10.59
CA HIS A 56 13.21 -3.26 10.12
C HIS A 56 13.96 -1.93 10.10
N SER A 57 15.29 -1.96 9.91
CA SER A 57 16.07 -0.74 9.71
C SER A 57 15.58 0.05 8.50
N ARG A 58 15.79 1.37 8.50
CA ARG A 58 15.36 2.25 7.39
C ARG A 58 15.90 1.78 6.03
N PRO A 59 17.19 1.42 5.89
CA PRO A 59 17.71 0.88 4.64
C PRO A 59 17.02 -0.43 4.20
N ARG A 60 16.79 -1.37 5.14
CA ARG A 60 16.12 -2.64 4.85
C ARG A 60 14.67 -2.44 4.39
N ASN A 61 13.93 -1.56 5.06
CA ASN A 61 12.57 -1.19 4.68
C ASN A 61 12.51 -0.49 3.32
N PHE A 62 13.49 0.36 3.00
CA PHE A 62 13.60 0.98 1.68
C PHE A 62 13.82 -0.07 0.58
N ILE A 63 14.73 -1.02 0.79
CA ILE A 63 14.96 -2.15 -0.14
C ILE A 63 13.67 -2.96 -0.31
N LYS A 64 13.00 -3.32 0.79
CA LYS A 64 11.72 -4.04 0.77
C LYS A 64 10.67 -3.28 -0.04
N ALA A 65 10.51 -1.97 0.17
CA ALA A 65 9.57 -1.15 -0.60
C ALA A 65 9.89 -1.11 -2.10
N CYS A 66 11.17 -0.98 -2.47
CA CYS A 66 11.62 -1.05 -3.86
C CYS A 66 11.30 -2.40 -4.49
N LEU A 67 11.52 -3.50 -3.75
CA LEU A 67 11.23 -4.85 -4.21
C LEU A 67 9.72 -5.06 -4.42
N LEU A 68 8.88 -4.67 -3.45
CA LEU A 68 7.42 -4.72 -3.57
C LEU A 68 6.90 -3.96 -4.80
N HIS A 69 7.59 -2.90 -5.23
CA HIS A 69 7.24 -2.15 -6.43
C HIS A 69 7.50 -2.92 -7.73
N ILE A 70 8.56 -3.74 -7.80
CA ILE A 70 8.97 -4.44 -9.02
C ILE A 70 8.46 -5.88 -9.11
N LEU A 71 7.85 -6.42 -8.03
CA LEU A 71 7.35 -7.81 -7.95
C LEU A 71 6.44 -8.24 -9.11
N HIS A 72 5.61 -7.34 -9.65
CA HIS A 72 4.71 -7.64 -10.76
C HIS A 72 4.38 -6.38 -11.56
N GLY A 73 3.77 -6.60 -12.73
CA GLY A 73 3.18 -5.56 -13.56
C GLY A 73 3.42 -5.81 -15.04
N ASN A 74 3.21 -4.78 -15.84
CA ASN A 74 3.44 -4.78 -17.30
C ASN A 74 4.54 -3.79 -17.70
N ARG A 75 5.29 -3.24 -16.74
CA ARG A 75 6.31 -2.23 -17.01
C ARG A 75 7.66 -2.89 -17.30
N PRO A 76 8.60 -2.21 -17.99
CA PRO A 76 9.91 -2.77 -18.30
C PRO A 76 10.72 -3.24 -17.10
N TYR A 77 10.38 -2.77 -15.88
CA TYR A 77 11.02 -3.13 -14.62
C TYR A 77 10.35 -4.30 -13.86
N ALA A 78 9.22 -4.82 -14.34
CA ALA A 78 8.56 -5.96 -13.70
C ALA A 78 9.36 -7.25 -13.89
N LEU A 79 9.25 -8.16 -12.93
CA LEU A 79 9.94 -9.45 -12.93
C LEU A 79 9.24 -10.48 -13.83
N SER A 80 10.06 -11.17 -14.62
CA SER A 80 9.74 -12.22 -15.58
C SER A 80 8.55 -12.03 -16.53
N ARG A 81 7.30 -12.28 -16.10
CA ARG A 81 6.12 -12.35 -16.97
C ARG A 81 5.25 -11.10 -16.88
N VAL A 82 4.44 -10.88 -17.93
CA VAL A 82 3.55 -9.72 -18.01
C VAL A 82 2.25 -10.00 -17.25
N SER A 83 1.96 -9.15 -16.27
CA SER A 83 0.67 -9.12 -15.57
C SER A 83 0.10 -7.69 -15.59
N HIS A 84 -1.12 -7.50 -15.08
CA HIS A 84 -1.76 -6.19 -15.06
C HIS A 84 -1.02 -5.22 -14.09
N PRO A 85 -0.89 -3.92 -14.43
CA PRO A 85 -0.05 -2.96 -13.69
C PRO A 85 -0.49 -2.70 -12.25
N ILE A 86 -1.77 -2.89 -11.95
CA ILE A 86 -2.38 -2.54 -10.66
C ILE A 86 -2.64 -3.78 -9.83
N THR A 87 -3.06 -4.87 -10.48
CA THR A 87 -3.48 -6.10 -9.83
C THR A 87 -2.71 -7.23 -10.50
N PRO A 88 -2.05 -8.12 -9.76
CA PRO A 88 -1.42 -9.30 -10.34
C PRO A 88 -2.51 -10.29 -10.78
N PHE A 89 -3.09 -10.08 -11.97
CA PHE A 89 -3.92 -11.08 -12.67
C PHE A 89 -3.04 -12.19 -13.22
N SER A 90 -3.66 -13.28 -13.70
CA SER A 90 -2.93 -14.41 -14.26
C SER A 90 -1.95 -13.91 -15.34
N PRO A 91 -0.64 -14.21 -15.22
CA PRO A 91 0.38 -13.66 -16.08
C PRO A 91 0.34 -14.30 -17.47
N THR A 92 0.79 -13.56 -18.46
CA THR A 92 0.84 -13.97 -19.88
C THR A 92 2.26 -13.82 -20.43
N GLY A 93 2.51 -14.38 -21.62
CA GLY A 93 3.83 -14.36 -22.25
C GLY A 93 4.79 -15.43 -21.69
N PRO A 94 6.00 -15.52 -22.27
CA PRO A 94 7.01 -16.52 -21.92
C PRO A 94 7.63 -16.26 -20.54
N PHE A 95 8.18 -17.31 -19.94
CA PHE A 95 9.03 -17.18 -18.76
C PHE A 95 10.38 -16.58 -19.16
N GLU A 96 10.53 -15.27 -18.98
CA GLU A 96 11.79 -14.57 -19.23
C GLU A 96 12.58 -14.48 -17.93
N TYR A 97 13.84 -14.91 -17.94
CA TYR A 97 14.72 -14.61 -16.83
C TYR A 97 14.93 -13.09 -16.74
N ARG A 98 14.76 -12.56 -15.52
CA ARG A 98 15.00 -11.16 -15.19
C ARG A 98 15.60 -11.10 -13.80
N SER A 99 16.86 -10.68 -13.68
CA SER A 99 17.54 -10.63 -12.39
C SER A 99 16.82 -9.68 -11.43
N LEU A 100 16.49 -10.19 -10.24
CA LEU A 100 15.94 -9.41 -9.15
C LEU A 100 16.91 -8.32 -8.72
N MET A 101 18.18 -8.67 -8.52
CA MET A 101 19.18 -7.74 -7.99
C MET A 101 19.48 -6.60 -8.94
N GLU A 102 19.59 -6.87 -10.24
CA GLU A 102 19.80 -5.83 -11.25
C GLU A 102 18.67 -4.79 -11.20
N ARG A 103 17.41 -5.25 -11.23
CA ARG A 103 16.23 -4.38 -11.26
C ARG A 103 16.00 -3.65 -9.94
N LEU A 104 16.29 -4.32 -8.83
CA LEU A 104 16.26 -3.72 -7.50
C LEU A 104 17.30 -2.61 -7.39
N ARG A 105 18.53 -2.84 -7.87
CA ARG A 105 19.59 -1.84 -7.92
C ARG A 105 19.19 -0.64 -8.74
N THR A 106 18.71 -0.84 -9.98
CA THR A 106 18.20 0.26 -10.83
C THR A 106 17.11 1.06 -10.13
N ARG A 107 16.17 0.39 -9.44
CA ARG A 107 15.08 1.08 -8.72
C ARG A 107 15.61 1.89 -7.54
N CYS A 108 16.50 1.32 -6.75
CA CYS A 108 17.12 1.99 -5.59
C CYS A 108 17.94 3.21 -6.04
N GLU A 109 18.81 3.06 -7.04
CA GLU A 109 19.64 4.13 -7.59
C GLU A 109 18.79 5.29 -8.09
N ARG A 110 17.73 5.00 -8.86
CA ARG A 110 16.82 6.03 -9.37
C ARG A 110 16.13 6.83 -8.25
N LEU A 111 15.75 6.17 -7.16
CA LEU A 111 15.12 6.86 -6.03
C LEU A 111 16.15 7.64 -5.20
N MET A 112 17.36 7.12 -5.07
CA MET A 112 18.45 7.79 -4.36
C MET A 112 19.02 8.99 -5.13
N SER A 113 18.87 9.01 -6.47
CA SER A 113 19.30 10.15 -7.29
C SER A 113 18.32 11.32 -7.27
N LEU A 114 17.13 11.16 -6.66
CA LEU A 114 16.17 12.24 -6.54
C LEU A 114 16.76 13.34 -5.66
N GLN A 115 16.69 14.58 -6.15
CA GLN A 115 17.04 15.75 -5.36
C GLN A 115 15.92 16.04 -4.38
N TRP A 116 16.28 16.22 -3.12
CA TRP A 116 15.36 16.59 -2.07
C TRP A 116 15.34 18.11 -1.98
N PRO A 117 14.19 18.74 -1.64
CA PRO A 117 14.15 20.16 -1.31
C PRO A 117 15.16 20.48 -0.19
N GLU A 118 15.76 21.67 -0.20
CA GLU A 118 16.71 22.10 0.83
C GLU A 118 16.04 22.11 2.22
N GLU A 119 14.73 22.38 2.25
CA GLU A 119 13.89 22.42 3.45
C GLU A 119 13.29 21.05 3.81
N PHE A 120 13.83 19.95 3.28
CA PHE A 120 13.31 18.62 3.59
C PHE A 120 13.43 18.31 5.09
N VAL A 121 12.30 17.98 5.71
CA VAL A 121 12.24 17.52 7.10
C VAL A 121 11.97 16.01 7.13
N PRO A 122 12.88 15.21 7.70
CA PRO A 122 12.65 13.77 7.86
C PRO A 122 11.43 13.48 8.75
N GLY A 123 10.54 12.63 8.25
CA GLY A 123 9.38 12.15 9.00
C GLY A 123 9.60 10.81 9.72
N THR A 124 8.59 10.41 10.49
CA THR A 124 8.49 9.07 11.09
C THR A 124 7.35 8.30 10.44
N SER A 125 7.49 6.98 10.36
CA SER A 125 6.47 6.09 9.84
C SER A 125 6.28 4.91 10.78
N TRP A 126 5.03 4.48 10.96
CA TRP A 126 4.67 3.35 11.79
C TRP A 126 3.87 2.33 10.98
N HIS A 127 4.16 1.04 11.18
CA HIS A 127 3.32 -0.05 10.71
C HIS A 127 2.35 -0.40 11.84
N SER A 128 1.20 0.28 11.87
CA SER A 128 0.21 0.14 12.95
C SER A 128 -1.21 0.41 12.45
N ASP A 129 -2.20 -0.03 13.21
CA ASP A 129 -3.59 0.41 13.05
C ASP A 129 -3.72 1.88 13.49
N PHE A 130 -4.63 2.64 12.86
CA PHE A 130 -4.84 4.05 13.20
C PHE A 130 -5.31 4.22 14.64
N ARG A 131 -5.99 3.22 15.21
CA ARG A 131 -6.46 3.19 16.60
C ARG A 131 -5.34 3.28 17.61
N GLU A 132 -4.13 2.89 17.23
CA GLU A 132 -2.95 2.95 18.08
C GLU A 132 -2.20 4.29 17.99
N ILE A 133 -2.56 5.17 17.05
CA ILE A 133 -1.90 6.48 16.87
C ILE A 133 -1.85 7.30 18.19
N PRO A 134 -2.91 7.34 19.02
CA PRO A 134 -2.84 8.04 20.31
C PRO A 134 -1.70 7.55 21.23
N ASN A 135 -1.30 6.28 21.12
CA ASN A 135 -0.20 5.69 21.90
C ASN A 135 1.18 5.92 21.25
N LEU A 136 1.20 6.21 19.94
CA LEU A 136 2.44 6.39 19.16
C LEU A 136 2.91 7.85 19.13
N LEU A 137 2.00 8.80 19.27
CA LEU A 137 2.31 10.22 19.30
C LEU A 137 2.68 10.68 20.70
N SER A 138 3.78 11.42 20.81
CA SER A 138 4.16 12.11 22.05
C SER A 138 3.38 13.41 22.25
N GLU A 139 2.93 14.04 21.17
CA GLU A 139 2.23 15.33 21.16
C GLU A 139 1.14 15.34 20.07
N PRO A 140 0.06 16.13 20.25
CA PRO A 140 -0.95 16.29 19.22
C PRO A 140 -0.40 16.94 17.94
N VAL A 141 -0.92 16.54 16.78
CA VAL A 141 -0.53 17.07 15.48
C VAL A 141 -1.31 18.33 15.12
N ASN A 142 -0.67 19.21 14.35
CA ASN A 142 -1.27 20.46 13.87
C ASN A 142 -2.05 20.30 12.55
N ALA A 143 -2.01 19.13 11.91
CA ALA A 143 -2.82 18.79 10.75
C ALA A 143 -2.90 17.27 10.58
N ILE A 144 -4.00 16.79 10.01
CA ILE A 144 -4.17 15.40 9.55
C ILE A 144 -4.55 15.45 8.08
N ILE A 145 -3.80 14.73 7.23
CA ILE A 145 -4.11 14.57 5.81
C ILE A 145 -4.17 13.08 5.53
N CYS A 146 -5.31 12.58 5.08
CA CYS A 146 -5.49 11.16 4.84
C CYS A 146 -6.49 10.87 3.73
N SER A 147 -6.44 9.65 3.22
CA SER A 147 -7.46 9.10 2.33
C SER A 147 -7.95 7.80 2.95
N PRO A 148 -8.94 7.86 3.86
CA PRO A 148 -9.39 6.65 4.52
C PRO A 148 -9.99 5.70 3.47
N PRO A 149 -9.79 4.39 3.63
CA PRO A 149 -10.07 3.43 2.57
C PRO A 149 -11.56 3.39 2.20
N PHE A 150 -11.88 3.22 0.91
CA PHE A 150 -13.21 3.47 0.33
C PHE A 150 -14.15 2.26 0.32
N PRO A 151 -15.49 2.48 0.34
CA PRO A 151 -16.51 1.45 0.08
C PRO A 151 -16.24 0.61 -1.15
N GLY A 152 -16.33 -0.70 -0.99
CA GLY A 152 -16.22 -1.65 -2.10
C GLY A 152 -14.80 -1.97 -2.54
N MET A 153 -13.79 -1.23 -2.10
CA MET A 153 -12.39 -1.60 -2.34
C MET A 153 -11.95 -2.66 -1.32
N ARG A 154 -11.12 -3.61 -1.77
CA ARG A 154 -10.48 -4.62 -0.93
C ARG A 154 -8.99 -4.53 -1.18
N PHE A 155 -8.27 -3.69 -0.45
CA PHE A 155 -6.87 -3.33 -0.79
C PHE A 155 -5.92 -4.54 -0.77
N ASP A 156 -6.27 -5.56 0.01
CA ASP A 156 -5.60 -6.86 0.03
C ASP A 156 -5.62 -7.57 -1.33
N ARG A 157 -6.68 -7.41 -2.15
CA ARG A 157 -6.83 -8.16 -3.41
C ARG A 157 -5.94 -7.62 -4.53
N PRO A 158 -5.92 -6.33 -4.88
CA PRO A 158 -4.97 -5.81 -5.86
C PRO A 158 -3.51 -5.97 -5.41
N ASN A 159 -3.24 -6.01 -4.10
CA ASN A 159 -1.88 -6.13 -3.57
C ASN A 159 -1.50 -7.55 -3.15
N TRP A 160 -2.28 -8.57 -3.50
CA TRP A 160 -2.13 -9.91 -2.90
C TRP A 160 -0.72 -10.50 -3.02
N LEU A 161 -0.04 -10.29 -4.15
CA LEU A 161 1.32 -10.78 -4.35
C LEU A 161 2.34 -10.04 -3.47
N ARG A 162 2.12 -8.74 -3.22
CA ARG A 162 2.92 -7.95 -2.27
C ARG A 162 2.65 -8.40 -0.84
N MET A 163 1.39 -8.66 -0.49
CA MET A 163 1.03 -9.18 0.83
C MET A 163 1.64 -10.57 1.06
N TRP A 164 1.61 -11.45 0.05
CA TRP A 164 2.29 -12.75 0.11
C TRP A 164 3.79 -12.61 0.36
N PHE A 165 4.44 -11.69 -0.35
CA PHE A 165 5.86 -11.38 -0.12
C PHE A 165 6.10 -10.87 1.31
N CYS A 166 5.15 -10.11 1.87
CA CYS A 166 5.16 -9.66 3.25
C CYS A 166 4.73 -10.72 4.28
N GLY A 167 4.50 -11.97 3.87
CA GLY A 167 4.29 -13.10 4.78
C GLY A 167 2.87 -13.66 4.76
N TRP A 168 1.93 -12.99 4.11
CA TRP A 168 0.53 -13.42 4.11
C TRP A 168 0.34 -14.72 3.35
N MET A 169 -0.46 -15.60 3.93
CA MET A 169 -0.96 -16.82 3.29
C MET A 169 -2.49 -16.78 3.27
N GLU A 170 -3.12 -17.87 2.82
CA GLU A 170 -4.58 -17.97 2.67
C GLU A 170 -5.35 -17.45 3.89
N ASN A 171 -4.98 -17.91 5.10
CA ASN A 171 -5.67 -17.52 6.33
C ASN A 171 -5.66 -16.00 6.56
N ASP A 172 -4.58 -15.28 6.22
CA ASP A 172 -4.51 -13.83 6.38
C ASP A 172 -5.50 -13.10 5.47
N PHE A 173 -5.67 -13.58 4.24
CA PHE A 173 -6.69 -13.02 3.34
C PHE A 173 -8.11 -13.31 3.80
N HIS A 174 -8.35 -14.34 4.60
CA HIS A 174 -9.67 -14.67 5.13
C HIS A 174 -9.97 -13.99 6.46
N GLU A 175 -8.99 -13.93 7.35
CA GLU A 175 -9.14 -13.53 8.75
C GLU A 175 -8.49 -12.17 9.03
N THR A 176 -7.18 -12.03 8.82
CA THR A 176 -6.44 -10.79 9.07
C THR A 176 -7.02 -9.60 8.30
N SER A 177 -7.38 -9.80 7.02
CA SER A 177 -7.97 -8.75 6.18
C SER A 177 -9.28 -8.19 6.73
N ARG A 178 -10.04 -8.93 7.55
CA ARG A 178 -11.29 -8.45 8.16
C ARG A 178 -11.06 -7.29 9.12
N GLY A 179 -9.84 -7.12 9.63
CA GLY A 179 -9.44 -5.99 10.47
C GLY A 179 -9.33 -4.68 9.70
N PHE A 180 -9.23 -4.70 8.38
CA PHE A 180 -9.08 -3.47 7.59
C PHE A 180 -10.38 -2.66 7.57
N LEU A 181 -10.25 -1.33 7.65
CA LEU A 181 -11.38 -0.41 7.74
C LEU A 181 -12.33 -0.57 6.56
N GLU A 182 -11.82 -0.84 5.34
CA GLU A 182 -12.67 -1.09 4.17
C GLU A 182 -13.46 -2.40 4.21
N ARG A 183 -13.02 -3.36 5.01
CA ARG A 183 -13.74 -4.62 5.25
C ARG A 183 -14.78 -4.44 6.35
N GLN A 184 -14.47 -3.63 7.36
CA GLN A 184 -15.39 -3.31 8.46
C GLN A 184 -16.55 -2.41 8.01
N GLN A 185 -16.29 -1.39 7.18
CA GLN A 185 -17.32 -0.47 6.68
C GLN A 185 -18.45 -1.20 5.91
N GLY A 186 -18.15 -2.36 5.30
CA GLY A 186 -19.12 -3.15 4.56
C GLY A 186 -20.21 -3.77 5.45
N ARG A 187 -19.98 -3.82 6.77
CA ARG A 187 -20.98 -4.21 7.77
C ARG A 187 -21.74 -3.01 8.31
N THR A 188 -21.02 -1.92 8.60
CA THR A 188 -21.56 -0.73 9.25
C THR A 188 -20.64 0.46 8.98
N PHE A 189 -21.22 1.60 8.61
CA PHE A 189 -20.45 2.81 8.31
C PHE A 189 -20.00 3.54 9.59
N GLU A 190 -20.58 3.17 10.73
CA GLU A 190 -20.22 3.65 12.07
C GLU A 190 -18.78 3.31 12.47
N VAL A 191 -18.09 2.43 11.74
CA VAL A 191 -16.66 2.20 11.92
C VAL A 191 -15.83 3.50 11.78
N TYR A 192 -16.31 4.47 10.99
CA TYR A 192 -15.65 5.78 10.88
C TYR A 192 -15.82 6.65 12.13
N SER A 193 -16.74 6.31 13.04
CA SER A 193 -16.93 7.04 14.31
C SER A 193 -15.65 7.00 15.15
N GLU A 194 -15.04 5.83 15.24
CA GLU A 194 -13.76 5.63 15.94
C GLU A 194 -12.61 6.35 15.21
N PHE A 195 -12.60 6.31 13.87
CA PHE A 195 -11.62 7.06 13.07
C PHE A 195 -11.67 8.57 13.37
N PHE A 196 -12.85 9.18 13.34
CA PHE A 196 -13.00 10.61 13.63
C PHE A 196 -12.72 10.95 15.10
N GLN A 197 -13.04 10.04 16.02
CA GLN A 197 -12.64 10.18 17.42
C GLN A 197 -11.13 10.24 17.56
N VAL A 198 -10.40 9.30 16.94
CA VAL A 198 -8.92 9.30 16.94
C VAL A 198 -8.40 10.60 16.34
N CYS A 199 -8.92 11.05 15.19
CA CYS A 199 -8.51 12.32 14.58
C CYS A 199 -8.67 13.50 15.54
N ARG A 200 -9.80 13.60 16.24
CA ARG A 200 -10.03 14.64 17.26
C ARG A 200 -9.02 14.53 18.40
N ASP A 201 -8.81 13.34 18.93
CA ASP A 201 -8.01 13.14 20.13
C ASP A 201 -6.53 13.46 19.89
N VAL A 202 -6.03 13.19 18.67
CA VAL A 202 -4.63 13.38 18.32
C VAL A 202 -4.31 14.73 17.67
N SER A 203 -5.29 15.60 17.42
CA SER A 203 -5.07 16.87 16.74
C SER A 203 -5.19 18.08 17.68
N THR A 204 -4.47 19.17 17.44
CA THR A 204 -4.61 20.41 18.24
C THR A 204 -5.93 21.13 17.93
N ILE A 205 -6.43 21.98 18.84
CA ILE A 205 -7.56 22.87 18.51
C ILE A 205 -7.15 23.78 17.34
N GLY A 206 -8.06 24.00 16.40
CA GLY A 206 -7.84 24.75 15.16
C GLY A 206 -7.09 23.98 14.06
N SER A 207 -6.68 22.73 14.30
CA SER A 207 -5.98 21.94 13.27
C SER A 207 -6.93 21.42 12.20
N PRO A 208 -6.54 21.50 10.91
CA PRO A 208 -7.31 20.90 9.83
C PRO A 208 -7.17 19.38 9.82
N VAL A 209 -8.29 18.69 9.63
CA VAL A 209 -8.39 17.26 9.32
C VAL A 209 -8.97 17.14 7.92
N ILE A 210 -8.11 16.79 6.96
CA ILE A 210 -8.40 16.76 5.53
C ILE A 210 -8.51 15.31 5.08
N LEU A 211 -9.69 14.94 4.58
CA LEU A 211 -9.96 13.62 4.01
C LEU A 211 -10.08 13.75 2.50
N HIS A 212 -9.25 13.03 1.76
CA HIS A 212 -9.41 12.87 0.32
C HIS A 212 -10.23 11.60 0.02
N VAL A 213 -11.39 11.78 -0.61
CA VAL A 213 -12.29 10.69 -0.98
C VAL A 213 -12.73 10.75 -2.43
N GLY A 214 -12.92 9.57 -3.03
CA GLY A 214 -13.50 9.46 -4.38
C GLY A 214 -15.02 9.58 -4.33
N GLY A 215 -15.59 10.46 -5.15
CA GLY A 215 -17.03 10.57 -5.38
C GLY A 215 -17.49 9.68 -6.52
N SER A 216 -18.59 8.96 -6.32
CA SER A 216 -19.25 8.19 -7.37
C SER A 216 -20.78 8.29 -7.24
N LYS A 217 -21.51 8.16 -8.35
CA LYS A 217 -22.98 8.19 -8.36
C LYS A 217 -23.63 7.08 -7.52
N ALA A 218 -22.90 6.00 -7.24
CA ALA A 218 -23.41 4.83 -6.53
C ALA A 218 -23.31 4.96 -5.00
N TYR A 219 -22.46 5.85 -4.48
CA TYR A 219 -22.20 5.94 -3.05
C TYR A 219 -21.82 7.36 -2.64
N ASP A 220 -22.72 8.03 -1.91
CA ASP A 220 -22.44 9.35 -1.33
C ASP A 220 -21.60 9.20 -0.04
N MET A 221 -20.28 9.14 -0.23
CA MET A 221 -19.31 9.14 0.87
C MET A 221 -19.32 10.47 1.63
N THR A 222 -19.54 11.56 0.91
CA THR A 222 -19.47 12.93 1.41
C THR A 222 -20.49 13.14 2.51
N GLU A 223 -21.76 12.84 2.23
CA GLU A 223 -22.84 13.00 3.19
C GLU A 223 -22.59 12.15 4.44
N LYS A 224 -22.26 10.87 4.27
CA LYS A 224 -22.09 9.94 5.40
C LYS A 224 -20.90 10.28 6.28
N LEU A 225 -19.73 10.55 5.67
CA LEU A 225 -18.54 10.93 6.43
C LEU A 225 -18.71 12.29 7.11
N THR A 226 -19.39 13.24 6.47
CA THR A 226 -19.74 14.52 7.10
C THR A 226 -20.64 14.29 8.30
N ALA A 227 -21.72 13.52 8.15
CA ALA A 227 -22.66 13.24 9.24
C ALA A 227 -22.02 12.54 10.46
N ILE A 228 -21.08 11.62 10.24
CA ILE A 228 -20.35 10.95 11.32
C ILE A 228 -19.27 11.88 11.89
N GLY A 229 -18.43 12.48 11.03
CA GLY A 229 -17.32 13.34 11.43
C GLY A 229 -17.77 14.57 12.20
N SER A 230 -18.92 15.16 11.84
CA SER A 230 -19.51 16.30 12.54
C SER A 230 -19.91 16.03 13.99
N ARG A 231 -19.92 14.76 14.45
CA ARG A 231 -20.10 14.39 15.86
C ARG A 231 -18.85 14.62 16.70
N TYR A 232 -17.68 14.71 16.07
CA TYR A 232 -16.36 14.76 16.73
C TYR A 232 -15.55 16.01 16.37
N LEU A 233 -15.71 16.51 15.15
CA LEU A 233 -14.99 17.65 14.60
C LEU A 233 -16.00 18.60 13.93
N HIS A 234 -15.64 19.87 13.79
CA HIS A 234 -16.45 20.81 13.03
C HIS A 234 -16.18 20.63 11.53
N HIS A 235 -17.22 20.41 10.73
CA HIS A 235 -17.08 20.41 9.27
C HIS A 235 -16.97 21.85 8.76
N CYS A 236 -15.87 22.17 8.08
CA CYS A 236 -15.56 23.52 7.60
C CYS A 236 -15.90 23.69 6.12
N SER A 237 -15.54 22.71 5.29
CA SER A 237 -15.78 22.79 3.84
C SER A 237 -15.75 21.43 3.15
N THR A 238 -16.37 21.40 1.98
CA THR A 238 -16.32 20.29 1.02
C THR A 238 -15.86 20.87 -0.32
N ILE A 239 -14.72 20.40 -0.81
CA ILE A 239 -14.17 20.81 -2.10
C ILE A 239 -14.35 19.65 -3.07
N ILE A 240 -14.95 19.88 -4.22
CA ILE A 240 -15.24 18.86 -5.22
C ILE A 240 -14.55 19.24 -6.53
N GLU A 241 -13.72 18.35 -7.04
CA GLU A 241 -13.06 18.46 -8.33
C GLU A 241 -13.62 17.39 -9.27
N ASN A 242 -14.21 17.80 -10.40
CA ASN A 242 -14.67 16.86 -11.42
C ASN A 242 -13.46 16.28 -12.18
N VAL A 243 -13.36 14.95 -12.19
CA VAL A 243 -12.26 14.21 -12.83
C VAL A 243 -12.74 13.32 -13.98
N GLU A 244 -13.97 13.50 -14.45
CA GLU A 244 -14.57 12.71 -15.54
C GLU A 244 -13.77 12.82 -16.84
N ASN A 245 -13.11 13.96 -17.07
CA ASN A 245 -12.37 14.25 -18.29
C ASN A 245 -10.83 14.17 -18.17
N VAL A 246 -10.28 13.74 -17.02
CA VAL A 246 -8.83 13.57 -16.83
C VAL A 246 -8.28 12.40 -17.67
N GLU A 247 -7.04 12.54 -18.17
CA GLU A 247 -6.36 11.64 -19.13
C GLU A 247 -6.38 10.15 -18.72
N LYS A 248 -6.60 9.25 -19.68
CA LYS A 248 -6.98 7.84 -19.43
C LYS A 248 -5.83 6.90 -19.06
N HIS A 249 -4.56 7.34 -19.06
CA HIS A 249 -3.34 6.55 -18.77
C HIS A 249 -3.38 5.05 -19.17
N GLY A 250 -4.04 4.70 -20.28
CA GLY A 250 -4.18 3.33 -20.78
C GLY A 250 -5.11 2.38 -19.99
N ILE A 251 -5.90 2.86 -19.04
CA ILE A 251 -6.87 2.03 -18.30
C ILE A 251 -8.24 2.11 -19.01
N LYS A 252 -8.76 0.96 -19.48
CA LYS A 252 -10.05 0.88 -20.19
C LYS A 252 -11.24 1.26 -19.32
N ASP A 253 -11.14 1.01 -18.02
CA ASP A 253 -12.18 1.24 -17.04
C ASP A 253 -11.69 2.36 -16.12
N LYS A 254 -12.13 3.60 -16.36
CA LYS A 254 -12.15 4.56 -15.25
C LYS A 254 -13.03 3.88 -14.23
N GLY A 255 -12.47 3.51 -13.08
CA GLY A 255 -13.31 3.12 -11.95
C GLY A 255 -14.44 4.13 -11.77
N THR A 256 -15.45 3.79 -10.99
CA THR A 256 -16.69 4.58 -10.86
C THR A 256 -16.53 6.01 -10.34
N THR A 257 -15.31 6.46 -10.07
CA THR A 257 -14.98 7.79 -9.54
C THR A 257 -15.12 8.87 -10.63
N SER A 258 -16.09 9.75 -10.46
CA SER A 258 -16.30 10.95 -11.28
C SER A 258 -15.71 12.21 -10.65
N GLU A 259 -15.45 12.17 -9.34
CA GLU A 259 -15.06 13.33 -8.54
C GLU A 259 -13.94 12.98 -7.56
N HIS A 260 -13.01 13.91 -7.36
CA HIS A 260 -12.15 13.94 -6.18
C HIS A 260 -12.75 14.92 -5.18
N ILE A 261 -12.89 14.50 -3.93
CA ILE A 261 -13.55 15.27 -2.89
C ILE A 261 -12.58 15.44 -1.73
N LEU A 262 -12.40 16.68 -1.27
CA LEU A 262 -11.69 16.99 -0.03
C LEU A 262 -12.73 17.44 1.01
N LEU A 263 -12.86 16.66 2.07
CA LEU A 263 -13.63 17.05 3.25
C LEU A 263 -12.67 17.68 4.26
N VAL A 264 -12.97 18.90 4.67
CA VAL A 264 -12.16 19.63 5.64
C VAL A 264 -12.94 19.74 6.94
N PHE A 265 -12.39 19.17 8.00
CA PHE A 265 -12.86 19.34 9.37
C PHE A 265 -11.84 20.08 10.21
N GLU A 266 -12.26 20.58 11.37
CA GLU A 266 -11.41 21.25 12.35
C GLU A 266 -11.80 20.84 13.77
N ARG A 267 -10.81 20.66 14.65
CA ARG A 267 -11.07 20.50 16.08
C ARG A 267 -11.38 21.86 16.70
N ARG A 268 -12.56 22.01 17.29
CA ARG A 268 -12.95 23.20 18.08
C ARG A 268 -12.76 22.97 19.58
#